data_AF-A0A2U2B884-F1
#
_entry.id   AF-A0A2U2B884-F1
#
_cell.length_a   1.000
_cell.length_b   1.000
_cell.length_c   1.000
_cell.angle_alpha   90.00
_cell.angle_beta   90.00
_cell.angle_gamma   90.00
#
_symmetry.space_group_name_H-M   'P 1'
#
loop_
_entity.id
_entity.type
_entity.pdbx_description
1 polymer ?
#
loop_
_entity_poly.entity_id
_entity_poly.type
_entity_poly.pdbx_seq_one_letter_code
_entity_poly.pdbx_strand_id
1 'polypeptide(L)'
;MKRLKYILATMAFFFAGNIFTQTINTNNSLSFLALGDSYTIGESVEERERWPVQLGQALQFRGINVQEVRIIAQTGWRTDNLQDAINAQTFTKEYDLVSLLIGVNNQYQGGSLSAYEVEFEELLQTAIDLAGGDRSKVMVVSIPDYAYTPFGNGSTSISREIDDFNAANREITNEYNIAYHNITPISRRGLEEPNLVADDELHPSGEMYKLWVDQIMEDIVFTDDTFIENQKLKLRLTLNGNHLYLTTGVTTDLKIYNLEGKLILQKRRLSPQQNHEIALSSVNAGLYIVRLESNNNFIASGKILIPGR
;
A
#
# COMPACT_ATOMS: atom_id res chain seq x y z
N MET A 1 20.30 -28.17 57.58
CA MET A 1 19.70 -26.98 56.96
C MET A 1 19.96 -27.01 55.46
N LYS A 2 18.99 -27.49 54.66
CA LYS A 2 19.06 -27.54 53.19
C LYS A 2 18.73 -26.15 52.63
N ARG A 3 19.62 -25.55 51.83
CA ARG A 3 19.34 -24.32 51.09
C ARG A 3 18.63 -24.67 49.78
N LEU A 4 17.38 -24.24 49.67
CA LEU A 4 16.57 -24.32 48.46
C LEU A 4 17.03 -23.21 47.50
N LYS A 5 17.54 -23.58 46.33
CA LYS A 5 17.83 -22.64 45.24
C LYS A 5 16.57 -22.49 44.41
N TYR A 6 15.96 -21.32 44.42
CA TYR A 6 14.90 -20.96 43.49
C TYR A 6 15.53 -20.67 42.14
N ILE A 7 15.19 -21.46 41.12
CA ILE A 7 15.46 -21.16 39.71
C ILE A 7 14.30 -20.29 39.25
N LEU A 8 14.56 -19.01 39.03
CA LEU A 8 13.62 -18.10 38.37
C LEU A 8 13.70 -18.41 36.87
N ALA A 9 12.71 -19.15 36.34
CA ALA A 9 12.57 -19.34 34.90
C ALA A 9 11.84 -18.12 34.34
N THR A 10 12.57 -17.20 33.73
CA THR A 10 12.00 -16.16 32.87
C THR A 10 11.48 -16.82 31.59
N MET A 11 10.18 -17.09 31.54
CA MET A 11 9.50 -17.37 30.26
C MET A 11 9.44 -16.06 29.47
N ALA A 12 10.32 -15.93 28.48
CA ALA A 12 10.13 -14.96 27.41
C ALA A 12 9.01 -15.50 26.49
N PHE A 13 7.81 -14.94 26.62
CA PHE A 13 6.77 -15.08 25.58
C PHE A 13 7.20 -14.24 24.38
N PHE A 14 7.77 -14.87 23.37
CA PHE A 14 7.82 -14.27 22.04
C PHE A 14 6.39 -14.36 21.46
N PHE A 15 5.60 -13.31 21.61
CA PHE A 15 4.45 -13.09 20.74
C PHE A 15 5.03 -12.75 19.36
N ALA A 16 5.21 -13.77 18.52
CA ALA A 16 5.27 -13.56 17.09
C ALA A 16 3.87 -13.13 16.66
N GLY A 17 3.56 -11.84 16.77
CA GLY A 17 2.37 -11.29 16.13
C GLY A 17 2.48 -11.63 14.65
N ASN A 18 1.45 -12.26 14.08
CA ASN A 18 1.39 -12.43 12.63
C ASN A 18 1.33 -11.01 12.04
N ILE A 19 2.40 -10.60 11.35
CA ILE A 19 2.38 -9.39 10.56
C ILE A 19 1.59 -9.76 9.30
N PHE A 20 0.36 -9.25 9.20
CA PHE A 20 -0.43 -9.37 7.98
C PHE A 20 0.09 -8.35 6.98
N THR A 21 0.47 -8.84 5.81
CA THR A 21 1.09 -8.01 4.79
C THR A 21 0.10 -7.68 3.68
N GLN A 22 0.00 -6.40 3.34
CA GLN A 22 -0.75 -5.94 2.18
C GLN A 22 -0.08 -6.47 0.91
N THR A 23 -0.81 -7.26 0.12
CA THR A 23 -0.28 -7.83 -1.12
C THR A 23 -0.90 -7.12 -2.31
N ILE A 24 -0.08 -6.76 -3.31
CA ILE A 24 -0.57 -6.14 -4.55
C ILE A 24 -0.03 -6.92 -5.76
N ASN A 25 -0.94 -7.35 -6.64
CA ASN A 25 -0.60 -7.98 -7.91
C ASN A 25 -0.29 -6.93 -8.98
N THR A 26 0.92 -6.96 -9.52
CA THR A 26 1.42 -5.98 -10.50
C THR A 26 0.83 -6.13 -11.90
N ASN A 27 0.16 -7.24 -12.21
CA ASN A 27 -0.39 -7.50 -13.55
C ASN A 27 -1.80 -6.94 -13.76
N ASN A 28 -2.53 -6.72 -12.67
CA ASN A 28 -3.91 -6.24 -12.71
C ASN A 28 -3.96 -4.70 -12.68
N SER A 29 -5.08 -4.15 -13.17
CA SER A 29 -5.44 -2.78 -12.83
C SER A 29 -5.78 -2.68 -11.35
N LEU A 30 -5.42 -1.57 -10.72
CA LEU A 30 -5.72 -1.31 -9.32
C LEU A 30 -6.70 -0.13 -9.21
N SER A 31 -7.86 -0.38 -8.62
CA SER A 31 -8.78 0.65 -8.15
C SER A 31 -8.63 0.80 -6.63
N PHE A 32 -8.30 2.01 -6.18
CA PHE A 32 -8.04 2.30 -4.77
C PHE A 32 -9.15 3.17 -4.18
N LEU A 33 -9.73 2.75 -3.06
CA LEU A 33 -10.65 3.54 -2.23
C LEU A 33 -10.00 3.90 -0.89
N ALA A 34 -9.93 5.18 -0.58
CA ALA A 34 -9.50 5.67 0.73
C ALA A 34 -10.69 6.23 1.53
N LEU A 35 -10.91 5.67 2.72
CA LEU A 35 -11.99 6.01 3.65
C LEU A 35 -11.40 6.70 4.88
N GLY A 36 -11.92 7.86 5.25
CA GLY A 36 -11.44 8.55 6.45
C GLY A 36 -12.02 9.94 6.69
N ASP A 37 -11.21 10.81 7.28
CA ASP A 37 -11.55 12.18 7.68
C ASP A 37 -10.58 13.23 7.07
N SER A 38 -10.31 14.33 7.78
CA SER A 38 -9.38 15.38 7.35
C SER A 38 -7.99 14.84 6.98
N TYR A 39 -7.52 13.82 7.68
CA TYR A 39 -6.20 13.22 7.45
C TYR A 39 -6.15 12.36 6.18
N THR A 40 -7.32 11.97 5.64
CA THR A 40 -7.44 11.21 4.39
C THR A 40 -7.77 12.11 3.20
N ILE A 41 -8.64 13.10 3.38
CA ILE A 41 -8.88 14.13 2.35
C ILE A 41 -7.71 15.11 2.22
N GLY A 42 -6.74 15.07 3.14
CA GLY A 42 -5.58 15.95 3.18
C GLY A 42 -5.99 17.41 3.27
N GLU A 43 -6.65 17.76 4.38
CA GLU A 43 -6.92 19.15 4.73
C GLU A 43 -5.63 19.99 4.71
N SER A 44 -5.74 21.23 4.25
CA SER A 44 -4.63 22.20 4.19
C SER A 44 -3.45 21.84 3.28
N VAL A 45 -3.60 20.87 2.38
CA VAL A 45 -2.62 20.57 1.33
C VAL A 45 -3.28 20.45 -0.04
N GLU A 46 -2.49 20.56 -1.11
CA GLU A 46 -3.00 20.37 -2.48
C GLU A 46 -3.40 18.90 -2.71
N GLU A 47 -4.29 18.65 -3.68
CA GLU A 47 -4.76 17.29 -3.98
C GLU A 47 -3.61 16.30 -4.26
N ARG A 48 -2.58 16.75 -4.99
CA ARG A 48 -1.40 15.94 -5.30
C ARG A 48 -0.56 15.57 -4.08
N GLU A 49 -0.75 16.27 -2.96
CA GLU A 49 0.00 16.11 -1.72
C GLU A 49 -0.73 15.24 -0.70
N ARG A 50 -1.97 14.84 -0.98
CA ARG A 50 -2.73 13.91 -0.14
C ARG A 50 -2.10 12.53 -0.18
N TRP A 51 -1.95 11.88 0.97
CA TRP A 51 -1.31 10.55 1.03
C TRP A 51 -1.95 9.49 0.13
N PRO A 52 -3.30 9.42 -0.09
CA PRO A 52 -3.85 8.40 -0.99
C PRO A 52 -3.44 8.63 -2.45
N VAL A 53 -3.34 9.91 -2.85
CA VAL A 53 -2.92 10.30 -4.20
C VAL A 53 -1.42 10.03 -4.38
N GLN A 54 -0.60 10.38 -3.39
CA GLN A 54 0.82 10.06 -3.37
C GLN A 54 1.07 8.54 -3.41
N LEU A 55 0.28 7.74 -2.67
CA LEU A 55 0.36 6.28 -2.72
C LEU A 55 0.01 5.75 -4.11
N GLY A 56 -1.08 6.24 -4.71
CA GLY A 56 -1.44 5.88 -6.09
C GLY A 56 -0.31 6.18 -7.08
N GLN A 57 0.34 7.33 -6.97
CA GLN A 57 1.50 7.69 -7.78
C GLN A 57 2.72 6.79 -7.52
N ALA A 58 3.00 6.46 -6.25
CA ALA A 58 4.08 5.54 -5.89
C ALA A 58 3.86 4.14 -6.47
N LEU A 59 2.61 3.63 -6.43
CA LEU A 59 2.23 2.36 -7.04
C LEU A 59 2.34 2.41 -8.57
N GLN A 60 1.94 3.52 -9.21
CA GLN A 60 2.17 3.73 -10.65
C GLN A 60 3.65 3.72 -11.02
N PHE A 61 4.51 4.34 -10.21
CA PHE A 61 5.96 4.32 -10.39
C PHE A 61 6.54 2.90 -10.27
N ARG A 62 5.90 2.03 -9.47
CA ARG A 62 6.18 0.58 -9.40
C ARG A 62 5.56 -0.22 -10.55
N GLY A 63 4.98 0.44 -11.56
CA GLY A 63 4.41 -0.21 -12.74
C GLY A 63 3.04 -0.83 -12.54
N ILE A 64 2.35 -0.51 -11.43
CA ILE A 64 0.96 -0.93 -11.23
C ILE A 64 0.05 0.01 -12.01
N ASN A 65 -0.90 -0.56 -12.75
CA ASN A 65 -1.87 0.22 -13.49
C ASN A 65 -2.97 0.74 -12.57
N VAL A 66 -2.69 1.79 -11.79
CA VAL A 66 -3.69 2.45 -10.93
C VAL A 66 -4.67 3.22 -11.80
N GLN A 67 -5.90 2.70 -11.89
CA GLN A 67 -6.97 3.27 -12.72
C GLN A 67 -7.64 4.46 -12.05
N GLU A 68 -7.77 4.40 -10.72
CA GLU A 68 -8.51 5.38 -9.93
C GLU A 68 -7.99 5.37 -8.49
N VAL A 69 -7.89 6.56 -7.91
CA VAL A 69 -7.82 6.77 -6.47
C VAL A 69 -9.08 7.54 -6.08
N ARG A 70 -10.03 6.87 -5.44
CA ARG A 70 -11.26 7.47 -4.92
C ARG A 70 -11.08 7.75 -3.45
N ILE A 71 -11.49 8.94 -3.00
CA ILE A 71 -11.44 9.34 -1.60
C ILE A 71 -12.87 9.62 -1.13
N ILE A 72 -13.29 8.97 -0.05
CA ILE A 72 -14.51 9.29 0.71
C ILE A 72 -14.05 9.71 2.10
N ALA A 73 -13.85 11.01 2.24
CA ALA A 73 -13.37 11.60 3.47
C ALA A 73 -13.71 13.09 3.52
N GLN A 74 -13.93 13.60 4.73
CA GLN A 74 -14.15 15.02 4.96
C GLN A 74 -13.66 15.43 6.35
N THR A 75 -13.21 16.67 6.45
CA THR A 75 -12.74 17.27 7.69
C THR A 75 -13.82 17.29 8.78
N GLY A 76 -13.41 16.90 9.99
CA GLY A 76 -14.27 16.83 11.17
C GLY A 76 -15.08 15.55 11.33
N TRP A 77 -15.06 14.64 10.35
CA TRP A 77 -15.82 13.40 10.41
C TRP A 77 -15.29 12.45 11.49
N ARG A 78 -16.24 11.90 12.25
CA ARG A 78 -16.07 10.71 13.08
C ARG A 78 -16.50 9.47 12.30
N THR A 79 -16.37 8.30 12.94
CA THR A 79 -16.84 6.99 12.44
C THR A 79 -18.30 7.00 11.95
N ASP A 80 -19.24 7.56 12.71
CA ASP A 80 -20.65 7.67 12.31
C ASP A 80 -20.84 8.47 11.01
N ASN A 81 -20.17 9.62 10.87
CA ASN A 81 -20.26 10.45 9.68
C ASN A 81 -19.69 9.76 8.43
N LEU A 82 -18.58 9.04 8.59
CA LEU A 82 -18.00 8.26 7.50
C LEU A 82 -18.95 7.14 7.07
N GLN A 83 -19.55 6.43 8.02
CA GLN A 83 -20.52 5.38 7.73
C GLN A 83 -21.75 5.92 6.99
N ASP A 84 -22.30 7.05 7.44
CA ASP A 84 -23.41 7.73 6.76
C ASP A 84 -23.03 8.15 5.34
N ALA A 85 -21.83 8.69 5.15
CA ALA A 85 -21.34 9.10 3.85
C ALA A 85 -21.17 7.91 2.90
N ILE A 86 -20.66 6.77 3.37
CA ILE A 86 -20.55 5.53 2.60
C ILE A 86 -21.94 5.01 2.22
N ASN A 87 -22.89 4.98 3.16
CA ASN A 87 -24.26 4.52 2.94
C ASN A 87 -25.01 5.39 1.90
N ALA A 88 -24.63 6.66 1.77
CA ALA A 88 -25.19 7.56 0.77
C ALA A 88 -24.61 7.36 -0.64
N GLN A 89 -23.58 6.53 -0.81
CA GLN A 89 -22.97 6.24 -2.11
C GLN A 89 -23.60 5.01 -2.78
N THR A 90 -23.51 4.98 -4.11
CA THR A 90 -23.70 3.75 -4.89
C THR A 90 -22.35 3.27 -5.37
N PHE A 91 -22.01 2.02 -5.05
CA PHE A 91 -20.81 1.36 -5.53
C PHE A 91 -21.18 0.41 -6.67
N THR A 92 -20.56 0.60 -7.84
CA THR A 92 -20.82 -0.19 -9.05
C THR A 92 -19.74 -1.25 -9.31
N LYS A 93 -18.71 -1.27 -8.47
CA LYS A 93 -17.59 -2.21 -8.49
C LYS A 93 -17.04 -2.39 -7.09
N GLU A 94 -16.35 -3.51 -6.89
CA GLU A 94 -15.44 -3.73 -5.77
C GLU A 94 -14.10 -3.06 -6.04
N TYR A 95 -13.35 -2.75 -4.99
CA TYR A 95 -12.03 -2.13 -5.07
C TYR A 95 -10.90 -3.15 -4.89
N ASP A 96 -9.77 -2.87 -5.54
CA ASP A 96 -8.56 -3.71 -5.45
C ASP A 96 -7.69 -3.36 -4.25
N LEU A 97 -7.92 -2.18 -3.68
CA LEU A 97 -7.35 -1.71 -2.43
C LEU A 97 -8.38 -0.82 -1.72
N VAL A 98 -8.62 -1.06 -0.44
CA VAL A 98 -9.43 -0.21 0.43
C VAL A 98 -8.60 0.14 1.66
N SER A 99 -8.52 1.43 1.98
CA SER A 99 -7.87 1.88 3.21
C SER A 99 -8.86 2.54 4.16
N LEU A 100 -8.65 2.33 5.47
CA LEU A 100 -9.41 2.97 6.53
C LEU A 100 -8.47 3.71 7.48
N LEU A 101 -8.68 5.03 7.62
CA LEU A 101 -8.00 5.90 8.58
C LEU A 101 -9.06 6.82 9.20
N ILE A 102 -9.48 6.50 10.43
CA ILE A 102 -10.54 7.25 11.13
C ILE A 102 -10.38 7.13 12.64
N GLY A 103 -10.67 8.22 13.36
CA GLY A 103 -10.75 8.18 14.83
C GLY A 103 -10.20 9.41 15.55
N VAL A 104 -9.41 10.27 14.89
CA VAL A 104 -8.89 11.49 15.54
C VAL A 104 -10.04 12.38 16.01
N ASN A 105 -11.07 12.57 15.19
CA ASN A 105 -12.24 13.36 15.56
C ASN A 105 -13.10 12.70 16.64
N ASN A 106 -13.12 11.38 16.74
CA ASN A 106 -13.80 10.69 17.83
C ASN A 106 -13.14 11.06 19.17
N GLN A 107 -11.81 11.00 19.23
CA GLN A 107 -11.05 11.41 20.40
C GLN A 107 -11.17 12.92 20.65
N TYR A 108 -10.87 13.76 19.66
CA TYR A 108 -10.84 15.23 19.78
C TYR A 108 -12.18 15.81 20.27
N GLN A 109 -13.31 15.20 19.88
CA GLN A 109 -14.65 15.65 20.26
C GLN A 109 -15.15 15.01 21.57
N GLY A 110 -14.29 14.28 22.30
CA GLY A 110 -14.61 13.68 23.60
C GLY A 110 -15.50 12.43 23.51
N GLY A 111 -15.44 11.71 22.38
CA GLY A 111 -16.17 10.45 22.19
C GLY A 111 -15.64 9.33 23.09
N SER A 112 -16.51 8.36 23.40
CA SER A 112 -16.13 7.18 24.19
C SER A 112 -15.30 6.21 23.35
N LEU A 113 -14.19 5.71 23.92
CA LEU A 113 -13.40 4.64 23.31
C LEU A 113 -14.25 3.40 23.01
N SER A 114 -15.14 3.01 23.92
CA SER A 114 -16.01 1.85 23.74
C SER A 114 -17.02 1.99 22.59
N ALA A 115 -17.44 3.23 22.29
CA ALA A 115 -18.32 3.49 21.16
C ALA A 115 -17.49 3.46 19.86
N TYR A 116 -16.29 4.05 19.88
CA TYR A 116 -15.35 3.99 18.78
C TYR A 116 -15.00 2.55 18.39
N GLU A 117 -14.74 1.66 19.35
CA GLU A 117 -14.44 0.25 19.08
C GLU A 117 -15.51 -0.42 18.21
N VAL A 118 -16.78 -0.28 18.61
CA VAL A 118 -17.92 -0.87 17.87
C VAL A 118 -18.05 -0.24 16.49
N GLU A 119 -18.06 1.09 16.41
CA GLU A 119 -18.27 1.80 15.15
C GLU A 119 -17.08 1.64 14.18
N PHE A 120 -15.86 1.51 14.71
CA PHE A 120 -14.67 1.21 13.91
C PHE A 120 -14.73 -0.20 13.34
N GLU A 121 -15.15 -1.20 14.13
CA GLU A 121 -15.31 -2.58 13.65
C GLU A 121 -16.38 -2.67 12.55
N GLU A 122 -17.48 -1.92 12.65
CA GLU A 122 -18.51 -1.81 11.61
C GLU A 122 -17.96 -1.19 10.31
N LEU A 123 -17.14 -0.15 10.42
CA LEU A 123 -16.47 0.45 9.26
C LEU A 123 -15.42 -0.47 8.65
N LEU A 124 -14.68 -1.24 9.45
CA LEU A 124 -13.72 -2.21 8.96
C LEU A 124 -14.42 -3.31 8.17
N GLN A 125 -15.55 -3.81 8.66
CA GLN A 125 -16.40 -4.76 7.94
C GLN A 125 -16.92 -4.16 6.63
N THR A 126 -17.38 -2.91 6.66
CA THR A 126 -17.78 -2.18 5.45
C THR A 126 -16.64 -2.09 4.43
N ALA A 127 -15.41 -1.81 4.88
CA ALA A 127 -14.22 -1.77 4.02
C ALA A 127 -13.91 -3.14 3.38
N ILE A 128 -14.08 -4.24 4.13
CA ILE A 128 -13.95 -5.61 3.63
C ILE A 128 -14.98 -5.90 2.54
N ASP A 129 -16.24 -5.50 2.75
CA ASP A 129 -17.30 -5.70 1.75
C ASP A 129 -17.04 -4.91 0.48
N LEU A 130 -16.56 -3.66 0.59
CA LEU A 130 -16.15 -2.82 -0.54
C LEU A 130 -14.94 -3.39 -1.29
N ALA A 131 -14.16 -4.27 -0.66
CA ALA A 131 -13.07 -5.02 -1.27
C ALA A 131 -13.49 -6.40 -1.82
N GLY A 132 -14.80 -6.69 -1.87
CA GLY A 132 -15.33 -7.97 -2.35
C GLY A 132 -15.16 -9.13 -1.36
N GLY A 133 -15.05 -8.82 -0.06
CA GLY A 133 -14.80 -9.80 1.00
C GLY A 133 -13.33 -10.22 1.13
N ASP A 134 -12.44 -9.70 0.28
CA ASP A 134 -11.02 -10.03 0.28
C ASP A 134 -10.25 -9.11 1.24
N ARG A 135 -10.00 -9.63 2.45
CA ARG A 135 -9.26 -8.94 3.51
C ARG A 135 -7.83 -8.58 3.12
N SER A 136 -7.23 -9.30 2.16
CA SER A 136 -5.88 -9.00 1.68
C SER A 136 -5.82 -7.72 0.84
N LYS A 137 -6.96 -7.15 0.47
CA LYS A 137 -7.10 -5.86 -0.23
C LYS A 137 -7.49 -4.73 0.71
N VAL A 138 -7.57 -4.98 2.01
CA VAL A 138 -7.89 -3.96 3.02
C VAL A 138 -6.63 -3.64 3.81
N MET A 139 -6.40 -2.37 4.09
CA MET A 139 -5.38 -1.92 5.04
C MET A 139 -5.94 -0.86 5.98
N VAL A 140 -5.48 -0.87 7.23
CA VAL A 140 -5.77 0.16 8.22
C VAL A 140 -4.52 0.99 8.44
N VAL A 141 -4.70 2.31 8.52
CA VAL A 141 -3.63 3.26 8.84
C VAL A 141 -3.93 3.84 10.22
N SER A 142 -2.94 3.83 11.11
CA SER A 142 -3.10 4.38 12.46
C SER A 142 -3.42 5.87 12.42
N ILE A 143 -4.11 6.37 13.44
CA ILE A 143 -4.40 7.80 13.55
C ILE A 143 -3.14 8.56 14.01
N PRO A 144 -2.86 9.76 13.46
CA PRO A 144 -1.72 10.55 13.88
C PRO A 144 -1.91 11.16 15.27
N ASP A 145 -0.80 11.43 15.94
CA ASP A 145 -0.76 12.11 17.23
C ASP A 145 -0.57 13.61 17.03
N TYR A 146 -1.70 14.34 16.99
CA TYR A 146 -1.68 15.78 16.78
C TYR A 146 -1.21 16.56 18.01
N ALA A 147 -0.88 15.92 19.15
CA ALA A 147 -0.21 16.62 20.25
C ALA A 147 1.12 17.24 19.81
N TYR A 148 1.72 16.70 18.74
CA TYR A 148 3.00 17.13 18.20
C TYR A 148 2.87 18.17 17.07
N THR A 149 1.77 18.93 17.07
CA THR A 149 1.58 20.09 16.21
C THR A 149 1.51 21.35 17.08
N PRO A 150 1.72 22.57 16.53
CA PRO A 150 1.53 23.78 17.32
C PRO A 150 0.12 23.87 17.93
N PHE A 151 -0.91 23.37 17.24
CA PHE A 151 -2.27 23.28 17.79
C PHE A 151 -2.36 22.35 19.01
N GLY A 152 -1.75 21.16 18.96
CA GLY A 152 -1.77 20.21 20.07
C GLY A 152 -0.83 20.54 21.23
N ASN A 153 0.17 21.39 20.99
CA ASN A 153 1.04 22.02 21.97
C ASN A 153 1.66 21.06 23.02
N GLY A 154 2.08 19.87 22.58
CA GLY A 154 2.74 18.86 23.41
C GLY A 154 1.84 18.22 24.47
N SER A 155 0.52 18.24 24.28
CA SER A 155 -0.42 17.71 25.27
C SER A 155 -0.28 16.19 25.46
N THR A 156 0.20 15.81 26.64
CA THR A 156 0.33 14.39 27.03
C THR A 156 -1.01 13.66 27.17
N SER A 157 -2.13 14.38 27.37
CA SER A 157 -3.46 13.75 27.40
C SER A 157 -3.88 13.32 26.00
N ILE A 158 -3.66 14.18 24.99
CA ILE A 158 -3.92 13.86 23.59
C ILE A 158 -3.12 12.63 23.18
N SER A 159 -1.81 12.61 23.43
CA SER A 159 -0.97 11.45 23.06
C SER A 159 -1.44 10.15 23.70
N ARG A 160 -1.84 10.18 24.98
CA ARG A 160 -2.33 8.99 25.68
C ARG A 160 -3.64 8.50 25.07
N GLU A 161 -4.59 9.39 24.83
CA GLU A 161 -5.88 9.03 24.25
C GLU A 161 -5.71 8.52 22.80
N ILE A 162 -4.83 9.14 22.01
CA ILE A 162 -4.48 8.65 20.67
C ILE A 162 -3.83 7.26 20.73
N ASP A 163 -2.98 6.99 21.72
CA ASP A 163 -2.42 5.66 21.95
C ASP A 163 -3.52 4.63 22.29
N ASP A 164 -4.50 4.99 23.12
CA ASP A 164 -5.63 4.11 23.48
C ASP A 164 -6.52 3.81 22.26
N PHE A 165 -6.85 4.83 21.45
CA PHE A 165 -7.63 4.65 20.21
C PHE A 165 -6.87 3.82 19.16
N ASN A 166 -5.55 4.03 19.01
CA ASN A 166 -4.72 3.22 18.12
C ASN A 166 -4.52 1.79 18.63
N ALA A 167 -4.50 1.58 19.94
CA ALA A 167 -4.47 0.23 20.49
C ALA A 167 -5.76 -0.53 20.11
N ALA A 168 -6.92 0.11 20.31
CA ALA A 168 -8.23 -0.45 19.95
C ALA A 168 -8.34 -0.76 18.45
N ASN A 169 -8.07 0.22 17.57
CA ASN A 169 -8.18 0.00 16.13
C ASN A 169 -7.19 -1.07 15.62
N ARG A 170 -6.00 -1.17 16.22
CA ARG A 170 -5.02 -2.21 15.89
C ARG A 170 -5.46 -3.59 16.38
N GLU A 171 -6.01 -3.70 17.58
CA GLU A 171 -6.53 -4.96 18.12
C GLU A 171 -7.62 -5.51 17.21
N ILE A 172 -8.65 -4.70 16.93
CA ILE A 172 -9.74 -5.06 16.02
C ILE A 172 -9.18 -5.44 14.64
N THR A 173 -8.29 -4.65 14.05
CA THR A 173 -7.69 -4.95 12.74
C THR A 173 -7.02 -6.34 12.71
N ASN A 174 -6.31 -6.69 13.78
CA ASN A 174 -5.61 -7.97 13.89
C ASN A 174 -6.59 -9.15 13.99
N GLU A 175 -7.73 -8.99 14.66
CA GLU A 175 -8.78 -10.03 14.73
C GLU A 175 -9.31 -10.40 13.34
N TYR A 176 -9.31 -9.44 12.42
CA TYR A 176 -9.71 -9.64 11.04
C TYR A 176 -8.59 -10.12 10.11
N ASN A 177 -7.34 -10.24 10.60
CA ASN A 177 -6.15 -10.59 9.81
C ASN A 177 -5.85 -9.57 8.68
N ILE A 178 -6.02 -8.29 8.96
CA ILE A 178 -5.86 -7.18 8.00
C ILE A 178 -4.52 -6.47 8.23
N ALA A 179 -3.92 -5.91 7.17
CA ALA A 179 -2.67 -5.17 7.27
C ALA A 179 -2.86 -3.87 8.06
N TYR A 180 -1.92 -3.56 8.94
CA TYR A 180 -1.95 -2.36 9.78
C TYR A 180 -0.66 -1.55 9.64
N HIS A 181 -0.76 -0.32 9.17
CA HIS A 181 0.36 0.60 8.99
C HIS A 181 0.38 1.66 10.10
N ASN A 182 1.41 1.62 10.95
CA ASN A 182 1.52 2.52 12.10
C ASN A 182 2.29 3.80 11.74
N ILE A 183 1.58 4.87 11.35
CA ILE A 183 2.18 6.16 11.00
C ILE A 183 2.36 7.09 12.21
N THR A 184 1.81 6.74 13.38
CA THR A 184 1.79 7.60 14.57
C THR A 184 3.19 8.07 15.00
N PRO A 185 4.24 7.22 14.99
CA PRO A 185 5.61 7.66 15.27
C PRO A 185 6.10 8.77 14.35
N ILE A 186 5.69 8.79 13.08
CA ILE A 186 6.06 9.85 12.13
C ILE A 186 5.43 11.18 12.56
N SER A 187 4.14 11.17 12.92
CA SER A 187 3.44 12.39 13.33
C SER A 187 4.04 13.04 14.58
N ARG A 188 4.65 12.24 15.48
CA ARG A 188 5.32 12.72 16.69
C ARG A 188 6.59 13.53 16.45
N ARG A 189 7.03 13.66 15.20
CA ARG A 189 8.17 14.52 14.83
C ARG A 189 7.76 15.98 14.63
N GLY A 190 6.47 16.30 14.52
CA GLY A 190 5.98 17.59 14.03
C GLY A 190 6.44 18.85 14.80
N LEU A 191 6.67 18.76 16.12
CA LEU A 191 7.20 19.90 16.89
C LEU A 191 8.69 20.13 16.66
N GLU A 192 9.45 19.06 16.44
CA GLU A 192 10.90 19.10 16.18
C GLU A 192 11.21 19.38 14.70
N GLU A 193 10.29 18.99 13.81
CA GLU A 193 10.35 19.14 12.37
C GLU A 193 9.10 19.87 11.84
N PRO A 194 9.00 21.21 11.98
CA PRO A 194 7.78 21.96 11.69
C PRO A 194 7.31 21.89 10.24
N ASN A 195 8.20 21.59 9.29
CA ASN A 195 7.86 21.35 7.89
C ASN A 195 6.96 20.12 7.68
N LEU A 196 6.83 19.25 8.68
CA LEU A 196 5.91 18.11 8.67
C LEU A 196 4.47 18.51 9.03
N VAL A 197 4.23 19.74 9.50
CA VAL A 197 2.90 20.28 9.80
C VAL A 197 2.51 21.28 8.71
N ALA A 198 1.25 21.25 8.28
CA ALA A 198 0.70 22.18 7.30
C ALA A 198 0.52 23.59 7.89
N ASP A 199 0.20 24.55 7.03
CA ASP A 199 0.07 25.98 7.38
C ASP A 199 -1.07 26.27 8.38
N ASP A 200 -1.98 25.31 8.60
CA ASP A 200 -3.04 25.41 9.60
C ASP A 200 -2.61 25.00 11.01
N GLU A 201 -1.32 24.69 11.18
CA GLU A 201 -0.70 24.33 12.45
C GLU A 201 -1.26 23.05 13.10
N LEU A 202 -2.03 22.24 12.35
CA LEU A 202 -2.71 21.05 12.86
C LEU A 202 -2.51 19.83 11.97
N HIS A 203 -2.74 19.94 10.66
CA HIS A 203 -2.75 18.77 9.79
C HIS A 203 -1.35 18.41 9.28
N PRO A 204 -1.11 17.17 8.84
CA PRO A 204 0.14 16.79 8.19
C PRO A 204 0.38 17.60 6.92
N SER A 205 1.61 18.03 6.70
CA SER A 205 2.02 18.59 5.41
C SER A 205 2.12 17.51 4.34
N GLY A 206 2.25 17.93 3.08
CA GLY A 206 2.56 17.01 1.97
C GLY A 206 3.85 16.21 2.20
N GLU A 207 4.82 16.76 2.93
CA GLU A 207 6.08 16.08 3.28
C GLU A 207 5.85 14.99 4.33
N MET A 208 5.02 15.24 5.34
CA MET A 208 4.64 14.18 6.29
C MET A 208 3.85 13.06 5.61
N TYR A 209 2.90 13.42 4.73
CA TYR A 209 2.17 12.42 3.95
C TYR A 209 3.10 11.58 3.06
N LYS A 210 4.16 12.17 2.51
CA LYS A 210 5.18 11.41 1.78
C LYS A 210 5.85 10.36 2.66
N LEU A 211 6.22 10.71 3.90
CA LEU A 211 6.82 9.77 4.84
C LEU A 211 5.86 8.62 5.20
N TRP A 212 4.56 8.90 5.31
CA TRP A 212 3.55 7.85 5.52
C TRP A 212 3.51 6.89 4.34
N VAL A 213 3.48 7.42 3.12
CA VAL A 213 3.49 6.62 1.89
C VAL A 213 4.77 5.79 1.77
N ASP A 214 5.93 6.38 2.05
CA ASP A 214 7.20 5.66 2.00
C ASP A 214 7.18 4.46 2.97
N GLN A 215 6.68 4.65 4.20
CA GLN A 215 6.53 3.56 5.17
C GLN A 215 5.52 2.49 4.72
N ILE A 216 4.34 2.90 4.23
CA ILE A 216 3.34 1.96 3.70
C ILE A 216 3.93 1.13 2.54
N MET A 217 4.69 1.77 1.65
CA MET A 217 5.32 1.11 0.51
C MET A 217 6.42 0.12 0.89
N GLU A 218 7.08 0.30 2.03
CA GLU A 218 8.04 -0.67 2.58
C GLU A 218 7.34 -1.94 3.08
N ASP A 219 6.13 -1.79 3.60
CA ASP A 219 5.32 -2.89 4.14
C ASP A 219 4.56 -3.68 3.05
N ILE A 220 4.32 -3.10 1.87
CA ILE A 220 3.59 -3.77 0.78
C ILE A 220 4.46 -4.84 0.10
N VAL A 221 3.91 -6.05 -0.02
CA VAL A 221 4.48 -7.11 -0.85
C VAL A 221 3.90 -7.07 -2.25
N PHE A 222 4.78 -6.91 -3.24
CA PHE A 222 4.42 -6.97 -4.64
C PHE A 222 4.59 -8.41 -5.15
N THR A 223 3.50 -8.98 -5.68
CA THR A 223 3.54 -10.25 -6.38
C THR A 223 3.48 -10.01 -7.87
N ASP A 224 4.40 -10.62 -8.61
CA ASP A 224 4.47 -10.49 -10.06
C ASP A 224 4.27 -11.85 -10.71
N ASP A 225 3.13 -12.06 -11.35
CA ASP A 225 2.88 -13.19 -12.24
C ASP A 225 3.59 -13.02 -13.59
N THR A 226 4.81 -12.44 -13.64
CA THR A 226 5.61 -12.23 -14.86
C THR A 226 6.02 -13.53 -15.58
N PHE A 227 5.46 -14.68 -15.19
CA PHE A 227 5.62 -15.93 -15.90
C PHE A 227 4.78 -15.95 -17.18
N ILE A 228 5.44 -15.65 -18.30
CA ILE A 228 4.95 -16.07 -19.61
C ILE A 228 5.40 -17.54 -19.82
N GLU A 229 4.56 -18.50 -19.43
CA GLU A 229 4.75 -19.91 -19.76
C GLU A 229 3.79 -20.33 -20.87
N ASN A 230 4.34 -20.79 -22.01
CA ASN A 230 3.55 -21.43 -23.05
C ASN A 230 4.11 -22.83 -23.33
N GLN A 231 3.48 -23.84 -22.71
CA GLN A 231 3.92 -25.24 -22.78
C GLN A 231 3.89 -25.80 -24.22
N LYS A 232 2.98 -25.31 -25.07
CA LYS A 232 2.90 -25.72 -26.48
C LYS A 232 4.12 -25.26 -27.29
N LEU A 233 4.71 -24.13 -26.93
CA LEU A 233 5.85 -23.52 -27.63
C LEU A 233 7.19 -23.69 -26.88
N LYS A 234 7.19 -24.39 -25.73
CA LYS A 234 8.33 -24.50 -24.81
C LYS A 234 8.95 -23.12 -24.52
N LEU A 235 8.08 -22.14 -24.29
CA LEU A 235 8.46 -20.77 -24.00
C LEU A 235 8.52 -20.57 -22.49
N ARG A 236 9.64 -20.03 -22.01
CA ARG A 236 9.79 -19.52 -20.65
C ARG A 236 10.49 -18.17 -20.70
N LEU A 237 9.86 -17.16 -20.14
CA LEU A 237 10.46 -15.85 -19.91
C LEU A 237 10.48 -15.57 -18.42
N THR A 238 11.62 -15.14 -17.89
CA THR A 238 11.76 -14.79 -16.48
C THR A 238 12.64 -13.56 -16.33
N LEU A 239 12.22 -12.63 -15.48
CA LEU A 239 13.04 -11.48 -15.10
C LEU A 239 13.71 -11.77 -13.76
N ASN A 240 15.00 -11.52 -13.66
CA ASN A 240 15.72 -11.56 -12.39
C ASN A 240 16.69 -10.38 -12.32
N GLY A 241 16.41 -9.44 -11.41
CA GLY A 241 17.09 -8.15 -11.37
C GLY A 241 16.99 -7.43 -12.72
N ASN A 242 18.16 -7.06 -13.28
CA ASN A 242 18.26 -6.38 -14.58
C ASN A 242 18.54 -7.31 -15.76
N HIS A 243 18.25 -8.61 -15.62
CA HIS A 243 18.43 -9.59 -16.69
C HIS A 243 17.12 -10.29 -17.02
N LEU A 244 16.83 -10.35 -18.32
CA LEU A 244 15.75 -11.16 -18.85
C LEU A 244 16.32 -12.49 -19.36
N TYR A 245 15.75 -13.58 -18.88
CA TYR A 245 16.08 -14.94 -19.30
C TYR A 245 14.97 -15.46 -20.19
N LEU A 246 15.31 -15.83 -21.43
CA LEU A 246 14.38 -16.39 -22.40
C LEU A 246 14.84 -17.78 -22.85
N THR A 247 13.93 -18.74 -22.78
CA THR A 247 14.02 -20.04 -23.45
C THR A 247 12.83 -20.16 -24.38
N THR A 248 13.05 -20.61 -25.62
CA THR A 248 11.99 -20.72 -26.64
C THR A 248 12.17 -21.98 -27.48
N GLY A 249 11.07 -22.58 -27.94
CA GLY A 249 11.10 -23.72 -28.85
C GLY A 249 11.29 -23.36 -30.33
N VAL A 250 11.21 -22.07 -30.68
CA VAL A 250 11.34 -21.56 -32.06
C VAL A 250 12.28 -20.36 -32.13
N THR A 251 12.86 -20.10 -33.32
CA THR A 251 13.63 -18.86 -33.53
C THR A 251 12.75 -17.65 -33.23
N THR A 252 13.20 -16.80 -32.31
CA THR A 252 12.36 -15.75 -31.72
C THR A 252 13.04 -14.38 -31.80
N ASP A 253 12.29 -13.38 -32.22
CA ASP A 253 12.60 -11.97 -32.02
C ASP A 253 11.93 -11.50 -30.74
N LEU A 254 12.71 -10.86 -29.86
CA LEU A 254 12.23 -10.23 -28.64
C LEU A 254 12.27 -8.72 -28.80
N LYS A 255 11.15 -8.06 -28.48
CA LYS A 255 11.01 -6.61 -28.49
C LYS A 255 10.49 -6.15 -27.14
N ILE A 256 11.04 -5.06 -26.62
CA ILE A 256 10.59 -4.41 -25.39
C ILE A 256 10.08 -3.02 -25.77
N TYR A 257 8.86 -2.70 -25.39
CA TYR A 257 8.21 -1.42 -25.62
C TYR A 257 7.92 -0.74 -24.29
N ASN A 258 7.96 0.59 -24.25
CA ASN A 258 7.35 1.31 -23.15
C ASN A 258 5.81 1.33 -23.29
N LEU A 259 5.12 1.95 -22.33
CA LEU A 259 3.65 1.97 -22.31
C LEU A 259 3.03 2.83 -23.42
N GLU A 260 3.77 3.79 -23.97
CA GLU A 260 3.34 4.57 -25.15
C GLU A 260 3.57 3.81 -26.48
N GLY A 261 4.04 2.56 -26.42
CA GLY A 261 4.28 1.72 -27.61
C GLY A 261 5.58 2.04 -28.36
N LYS A 262 6.46 2.86 -27.80
CA LYS A 262 7.81 3.12 -28.34
C LYS A 262 8.70 1.91 -28.08
N LEU A 263 9.38 1.43 -29.13
CA LEU A 263 10.36 0.35 -29.02
C LEU A 263 11.60 0.84 -28.27
N ILE A 264 11.97 0.12 -27.21
CA ILE A 264 13.07 0.43 -26.31
C ILE A 264 14.27 -0.49 -26.54
N LEU A 265 14.01 -1.79 -26.70
CA LEU A 265 15.06 -2.79 -26.92
C LEU A 265 14.56 -3.85 -27.90
N GLN A 266 15.45 -4.33 -28.76
CA GLN A 266 15.16 -5.46 -29.64
C GLN A 266 16.34 -6.43 -29.69
N LYS A 267 16.05 -7.72 -29.60
CA LYS A 267 16.94 -8.83 -29.94
C LYS A 267 16.29 -9.65 -31.04
N ARG A 268 17.06 -10.01 -32.06
CA ARG A 268 16.56 -10.74 -33.23
C ARG A 268 17.17 -12.12 -33.32
N ARG A 269 16.39 -13.05 -33.86
CA ARG A 269 16.80 -14.43 -34.19
C ARG A 269 17.45 -15.15 -33.01
N LEU A 270 16.85 -15.04 -31.83
CA LEU A 270 17.24 -15.81 -30.66
C LEU A 270 16.98 -17.29 -30.95
N SER A 271 18.04 -18.10 -30.82
CA SER A 271 18.01 -19.51 -31.19
C SER A 271 17.11 -20.34 -30.27
N PRO A 272 16.40 -21.34 -30.79
CA PRO A 272 15.57 -22.22 -29.99
C PRO A 272 16.41 -23.13 -29.08
N GLN A 273 15.79 -23.62 -28.00
CA GLN A 273 16.37 -24.51 -26.97
C GLN A 273 17.65 -24.00 -26.29
N GLN A 274 17.98 -22.72 -26.44
CA GLN A 274 19.06 -22.05 -25.73
C GLN A 274 18.49 -21.09 -24.68
N ASN A 275 19.15 -21.01 -23.52
CA ASN A 275 18.88 -19.95 -22.55
C ASN A 275 19.59 -18.68 -23.01
N HIS A 276 18.79 -17.68 -23.37
CA HIS A 276 19.29 -16.35 -23.71
C HIS A 276 19.20 -15.45 -22.49
N GLU A 277 20.33 -14.86 -22.14
CA GLU A 277 20.43 -13.82 -21.13
C GLU A 277 20.51 -12.46 -21.83
N ILE A 278 19.58 -11.58 -21.49
CA ILE A 278 19.45 -10.26 -22.11
C ILE A 278 19.58 -9.22 -21.00
N ALA A 279 20.72 -8.53 -20.99
CA ALA A 279 20.95 -7.43 -20.08
C ALA A 279 20.03 -6.24 -20.41
N LEU A 280 19.39 -5.71 -19.37
CA LEU A 280 18.49 -4.54 -19.43
C LEU A 280 19.15 -3.28 -18.87
N SER A 281 20.49 -3.26 -18.78
CA SER A 281 21.25 -2.18 -18.15
C SER A 281 21.10 -0.81 -18.81
N SER A 282 20.66 -0.77 -20.08
CA SER A 282 20.37 0.45 -20.84
C SER A 282 18.89 0.85 -20.82
N VAL A 283 18.06 0.09 -20.11
CA VAL A 283 16.63 0.35 -19.96
C VAL A 283 16.41 0.96 -18.59
N ASN A 284 15.69 2.08 -18.54
CA ASN A 284 15.37 2.72 -17.27
C ASN A 284 14.46 1.80 -16.44
N ALA A 285 14.41 2.07 -15.14
CA ALA A 285 13.43 1.44 -14.28
C ALA A 285 12.02 1.83 -14.73
N GLY A 286 11.09 0.88 -14.65
CA GLY A 286 9.71 1.10 -15.02
C GLY A 286 9.05 -0.11 -15.69
N LEU A 287 7.80 0.09 -16.11
CA LEU A 287 6.98 -0.95 -16.73
C LEU A 287 7.17 -0.97 -18.25
N TYR A 288 7.34 -2.18 -18.78
CA TYR A 288 7.52 -2.40 -20.21
C TYR A 288 6.66 -3.56 -20.70
N ILE A 289 6.38 -3.57 -22.01
CA ILE A 289 5.75 -4.69 -22.71
C ILE A 289 6.83 -5.46 -23.45
N VAL A 290 7.02 -6.73 -23.10
CA VAL A 290 7.80 -7.67 -23.91
C VAL A 290 6.91 -8.31 -24.93
N ARG A 291 7.35 -8.33 -26.19
CA ARG A 291 6.71 -9.04 -27.30
C ARG A 291 7.69 -10.01 -27.93
N LEU A 292 7.21 -11.23 -28.16
CA LEU A 292 7.95 -12.30 -28.81
C LEU A 292 7.29 -12.61 -30.15
N GLU A 293 8.10 -12.70 -31.20
CA GLU A 293 7.66 -12.96 -32.57
C GLU A 293 8.54 -14.03 -33.23
N SER A 294 8.00 -14.89 -34.09
CA SER A 294 8.76 -15.83 -34.92
C SER A 294 8.34 -15.65 -36.38
N ASN A 295 9.30 -15.39 -37.26
CA ASN A 295 9.03 -15.14 -38.69
C ASN A 295 7.92 -14.07 -38.89
N ASN A 296 7.98 -12.98 -38.13
CA ASN A 296 6.99 -11.90 -38.06
C ASN A 296 5.59 -12.30 -37.56
N ASN A 297 5.39 -13.53 -37.09
CA ASN A 297 4.17 -13.95 -36.42
C ASN A 297 4.28 -13.76 -34.91
N PHE A 298 3.22 -13.24 -34.30
CA PHE A 298 3.13 -13.12 -32.85
C PHE A 298 3.20 -14.48 -32.15
N ILE A 299 4.04 -14.59 -31.13
CA ILE A 299 4.17 -15.76 -30.26
C ILE A 299 3.47 -15.49 -28.93
N ALA A 300 3.92 -14.44 -28.24
CA ALA A 300 3.47 -14.10 -26.90
C ALA A 300 3.81 -12.64 -26.58
N SER A 301 3.12 -12.10 -25.58
CA SER A 301 3.47 -10.82 -24.95
C SER A 301 3.17 -10.87 -23.47
N GLY A 302 3.89 -10.06 -22.70
CA GLY A 302 3.61 -9.84 -21.29
C GLY A 302 4.23 -8.53 -20.82
N LYS A 303 3.85 -8.11 -19.62
CA LYS A 303 4.46 -6.97 -18.94
C LYS A 303 5.73 -7.45 -18.23
N ILE A 304 6.72 -6.58 -18.10
CA ILE A 304 7.85 -6.75 -17.19
C ILE A 304 8.06 -5.45 -16.43
N LEU A 305 8.36 -5.55 -15.13
CA LEU A 305 8.78 -4.42 -14.32
C LEU A 305 10.29 -4.45 -14.16
N ILE A 306 11.01 -3.52 -14.79
CA ILE A 306 12.45 -3.40 -14.61
C ILE A 306 12.69 -2.61 -13.32
N PRO A 307 13.33 -3.18 -12.29
CA PRO A 307 13.48 -2.54 -10.99
C PRO A 307 14.39 -1.30 -11.06
N GLY A 308 14.14 -0.34 -10.15
CA GLY A 308 15.05 0.76 -9.84
C GLY A 308 16.43 0.25 -9.41
N ARG A 309 17.48 1.01 -9.73
CA ARG A 309 18.79 0.81 -9.09
C ARG A 309 18.76 1.34 -7.67
#